data_AF-M1PSR9-F1
#
_entry.id   AF-M1PSR9-F1
#
_cell.length_a   1.000
_cell.length_b   1.000
_cell.length_c   1.000
_cell.angle_alpha   90.00
_cell.angle_beta   90.00
_cell.angle_gamma   90.00
#
_symmetry.space_group_name_H-M   'P 1'
#
loop_
_entity.id
_entity.type
_entity.pdbx_description
1 polymer ?
#
loop_
_entity_poly.entity_id
_entity_poly.type
_entity_poly.pdbx_seq_one_letter_code
_entity_poly.pdbx_strand_id
1 'polypeptide(L)'
;GAANLNYFTAVTYTREAAHNLTGFIMTMEEEGASLSSVHLLGVSLGAHLAGFVGANLKGKIGRITGLDPAGPMFTSATPDQRLDPSDAMFVDVLHTDMNSFGLRGAHGHIDFYANG
;
A
#
# COMPACT_ATOMS: atom_id res chain seq x y z
N GLY A 1 -12.05 15.92 1.15
CA GLY A 1 -10.57 15.84 1.17
C GLY A 1 -10.11 15.24 2.48
N ALA A 2 -8.81 14.92 2.60
CA ALA A 2 -8.20 14.21 3.72
C ALA A 2 -8.34 14.87 5.12
N ALA A 3 -8.95 16.05 5.20
CA ALA A 3 -9.13 16.82 6.44
C ALA A 3 -10.52 16.71 7.10
N ASN A 4 -11.43 15.87 6.59
CA ASN A 4 -12.80 15.74 7.13
C ASN A 4 -12.98 14.42 7.89
N LEU A 5 -14.00 14.33 8.77
CA LEU A 5 -14.37 13.12 9.53
C LEU A 5 -14.45 11.85 8.65
N ASN A 6 -14.83 12.03 7.38
CA ASN A 6 -14.92 10.99 6.36
C ASN A 6 -13.56 10.32 6.03
N TYR A 7 -12.43 10.98 6.31
CA TYR A 7 -11.10 10.43 6.06
C TYR A 7 -10.76 9.28 7.03
N PHE A 8 -11.08 9.42 8.31
CA PHE A 8 -10.91 8.33 9.28
C PHE A 8 -11.75 7.11 8.90
N THR A 9 -12.99 7.36 8.45
CA THR A 9 -13.87 6.31 7.92
C THR A 9 -13.25 5.64 6.69
N ALA A 10 -12.69 6.41 5.75
CA ALA A 10 -12.01 5.86 4.57
C ALA A 10 -10.78 5.01 4.95
N VAL A 11 -10.00 5.42 5.94
CA VAL A 11 -8.87 4.62 6.48
C VAL A 11 -9.36 3.28 7.02
N THR A 12 -10.47 3.26 7.77
CA THR A 12 -11.07 2.00 8.25
C THR A 12 -11.50 1.10 7.09
N TYR A 13 -12.18 1.63 6.08
CA TYR A 13 -12.58 0.87 4.90
C TYR A 13 -11.39 0.34 4.08
N THR A 14 -10.22 0.99 4.18
CA THR A 14 -9.00 0.53 3.51
C THR A 14 -8.61 -0.88 3.98
N ARG A 15 -8.77 -1.18 5.27
CA ARG A 15 -8.48 -2.52 5.82
C ARG A 15 -9.50 -3.57 5.40
N GLU A 16 -10.77 -3.22 5.41
CA GLU A 16 -11.85 -4.13 4.97
C GLU A 16 -11.72 -4.46 3.47
N ALA A 17 -11.45 -3.44 2.65
CA ALA A 17 -11.20 -3.63 1.22
C ALA A 17 -9.94 -4.47 0.97
N ALA A 18 -8.86 -4.28 1.75
CA ALA A 18 -7.67 -5.13 1.69
C ALA A 18 -7.99 -6.60 2.01
N HIS A 19 -8.83 -6.87 3.01
CA HIS A 19 -9.26 -8.23 3.33
C HIS A 19 -10.02 -8.89 2.17
N ASN A 20 -10.96 -8.17 1.55
CA ASN A 20 -11.71 -8.68 0.39
C ASN A 20 -10.79 -8.93 -0.81
N LEU A 21 -9.85 -8.02 -1.09
CA LEU A 21 -8.88 -8.19 -2.18
C LEU A 21 -7.91 -9.34 -1.90
N THR A 22 -7.51 -9.55 -0.63
CA THR A 22 -6.71 -10.71 -0.22
C THR A 22 -7.44 -12.01 -0.56
N GLY A 23 -8.72 -12.13 -0.19
CA GLY A 23 -9.53 -13.31 -0.49
C GLY A 23 -9.63 -13.58 -1.99
N PHE A 24 -9.85 -12.54 -2.79
CA PHE A 24 -9.87 -12.66 -4.26
C PHE A 24 -8.53 -13.17 -4.83
N ILE A 25 -7.39 -12.66 -4.34
CA ILE A 25 -6.07 -13.11 -4.77
C ILE A 25 -5.82 -14.57 -4.35
N MET A 26 -6.23 -14.97 -3.14
CA MET A 26 -6.13 -16.36 -2.70
C MET A 26 -6.96 -17.30 -3.60
N THR A 27 -8.17 -16.90 -4.00
CA THR A 27 -8.95 -17.66 -4.98
C THR A 27 -8.22 -17.79 -6.32
N MET A 28 -7.57 -16.72 -6.80
CA MET A 28 -6.75 -16.83 -8.02
C MET A 28 -5.54 -17.75 -7.84
N GLU A 29 -4.91 -17.76 -6.65
CA GLU A 29 -3.80 -18.67 -6.32
C GLU A 29 -4.27 -20.13 -6.33
N GLU A 30 -5.45 -20.42 -5.77
CA GLU A 30 -6.08 -21.75 -5.80
C GLU A 30 -6.38 -22.22 -7.23
N GLU A 31 -6.74 -21.30 -8.13
CA GLU A 31 -6.94 -21.56 -9.56
C GLU A 31 -5.62 -21.64 -10.37
N GLY A 32 -4.47 -21.55 -9.69
CA GLY A 32 -3.14 -21.78 -10.26
C GLY A 32 -2.33 -20.53 -10.59
N ALA A 33 -2.80 -19.34 -10.24
CA ALA A 33 -1.98 -18.13 -10.35
C ALA A 33 -0.83 -18.14 -9.33
N SER A 34 0.36 -17.65 -9.69
CA SER A 34 1.43 -17.44 -8.72
C SER A 34 1.28 -16.08 -8.05
N LEU A 35 1.36 -16.01 -6.71
CA LEU A 35 1.43 -14.73 -6.00
C LEU A 35 2.59 -13.85 -6.49
N SER A 36 3.71 -14.47 -6.91
CA SER A 36 4.87 -13.77 -7.46
C SER A 36 4.60 -13.10 -8.82
N SER A 37 3.50 -13.45 -9.50
CA SER A 37 3.07 -12.80 -10.75
C SER A 37 2.11 -11.63 -10.53
N VAL A 38 1.65 -11.43 -9.30
CA VAL A 38 0.73 -10.34 -8.96
C VAL A 38 1.51 -9.04 -8.77
N HIS A 39 1.01 -7.97 -9.39
CA HIS A 39 1.51 -6.61 -9.20
C HIS A 39 0.35 -5.70 -8.80
N LEU A 40 0.41 -5.13 -7.59
CA LEU A 40 -0.56 -4.17 -7.10
C LEU A 40 -0.07 -2.74 -7.31
N LEU A 41 -0.93 -1.86 -7.82
CA LEU A 41 -0.67 -0.44 -7.94
C LEU A 41 -1.67 0.30 -7.06
N GLY A 42 -1.17 1.09 -6.10
CA GLY A 42 -2.00 1.80 -5.13
C GLY A 42 -1.71 3.29 -5.12
N VAL A 43 -2.74 4.12 -5.26
CA VAL A 43 -2.62 5.59 -5.20
C VAL A 43 -3.10 6.09 -3.84
N SER A 44 -2.35 6.98 -3.19
CA SER A 44 -2.75 7.58 -1.90
C SER A 44 -3.09 6.52 -0.84
N LEU A 45 -4.32 6.47 -0.31
CA LEU A 45 -4.77 5.42 0.61
C LEU A 45 -4.68 4.01 -0.01
N GLY A 46 -4.82 3.90 -1.33
CA GLY A 46 -4.68 2.65 -2.07
C GLY A 46 -3.28 2.05 -1.97
N ALA A 47 -2.24 2.86 -1.73
CA ALA A 47 -0.89 2.37 -1.50
C ALA A 47 -0.83 1.55 -0.19
N HIS A 48 -1.47 2.02 0.88
CA HIS A 48 -1.57 1.28 2.14
C HIS A 48 -2.49 0.08 2.03
N LEU A 49 -3.58 0.17 1.25
CA LEU A 49 -4.41 -0.99 0.93
C LEU A 49 -3.57 -2.11 0.29
N ALA A 50 -2.76 -1.77 -0.71
CA ALA A 50 -1.87 -2.72 -1.36
C ALA A 50 -0.85 -3.31 -0.38
N GLY A 51 -0.27 -2.48 0.50
CA GLY A 51 0.59 -2.94 1.61
C GLY A 51 -0.10 -3.96 2.51
N PHE A 52 -1.31 -3.65 2.98
CA PHE A 52 -2.09 -4.58 3.82
C PHE A 52 -2.41 -5.91 3.13
N VAL A 53 -2.72 -5.89 1.83
CA VAL A 53 -2.88 -7.13 1.04
C VAL A 53 -1.58 -7.93 1.01
N GLY A 54 -0.46 -7.25 0.75
CA GLY A 54 0.87 -7.84 0.76
C GLY A 54 1.24 -8.48 2.10
N ALA A 55 1.00 -7.77 3.21
CA ALA A 55 1.20 -8.23 4.57
C ALA A 55 0.35 -9.47 4.91
N ASN A 56 -0.95 -9.46 4.54
CA ASN A 56 -1.84 -10.61 4.72
C ASN A 56 -1.32 -11.85 3.99
N LEU A 57 -0.70 -11.65 2.82
CA LEU A 57 -0.08 -12.68 1.99
C LEU A 57 1.40 -12.91 2.32
N LYS A 58 1.86 -12.42 3.48
CA LYS A 58 3.21 -12.65 4.04
C LYS A 58 4.33 -12.20 3.10
N GLY A 59 4.14 -11.11 2.37
CA GLY A 59 5.14 -10.55 1.46
C GLY A 59 5.36 -11.36 0.18
N LYS A 60 4.51 -12.34 -0.13
CA LYS A 60 4.67 -13.24 -1.29
C LYS A 60 4.21 -12.64 -2.62
N ILE A 61 3.56 -11.47 -2.58
CA ILE A 61 3.17 -10.74 -3.78
C ILE A 61 4.43 -10.33 -4.55
N GLY A 62 4.40 -10.44 -5.88
CA GLY A 62 5.53 -10.13 -6.75
C GLY A 62 5.97 -8.67 -6.65
N ARG A 63 5.03 -7.73 -6.78
CA ARG A 63 5.35 -6.29 -6.70
C ARG A 63 4.21 -5.46 -6.11
N ILE A 64 4.56 -4.42 -5.36
CA ILE A 64 3.67 -3.30 -5.04
C ILE A 64 4.29 -2.00 -5.55
N THR A 65 3.53 -1.20 -6.29
CA THR A 65 3.88 0.18 -6.62
C THR A 65 3.00 1.14 -5.84
N GLY A 66 3.59 1.90 -4.92
CA GLY A 66 2.94 2.95 -4.16
C GLY A 66 3.04 4.29 -4.88
N LEU A 67 1.92 4.84 -5.34
CA LEU A 67 1.85 6.12 -6.01
C LEU A 67 1.38 7.19 -4.99
N ASP A 68 2.33 7.96 -4.51
CA ASP A 68 2.19 9.03 -3.51
C ASP A 68 1.37 8.57 -2.28
N PRO A 69 1.93 7.63 -1.48
CA PRO A 69 1.20 7.05 -0.34
C PRO A 69 0.70 8.14 0.61
N ALA A 70 -0.49 7.98 1.18
CA ALA A 70 -1.10 9.02 2.00
C ALA A 70 -0.33 9.21 3.33
N GLY A 71 0.10 10.43 3.63
CA GLY A 71 0.75 10.77 4.89
C GLY A 71 -0.18 10.82 6.12
N PRO A 72 -1.35 11.49 6.05
CA PRO A 72 -2.23 11.64 7.22
C PRO A 72 -2.60 10.28 7.81
N MET A 73 -2.44 10.12 9.13
CA MET A 73 -2.59 8.85 9.89
C MET A 73 -1.49 7.81 9.70
N PHE A 74 -0.59 7.96 8.72
CA PHE A 74 0.46 6.97 8.44
C PHE A 74 1.88 7.49 8.75
N THR A 75 2.08 8.80 8.94
CA THR A 75 3.40 9.38 9.27
C THR A 75 4.05 8.78 10.52
N SER A 76 3.26 8.44 11.54
CA SER A 76 3.73 7.80 12.78
C SER A 76 3.33 6.32 12.86
N ALA A 77 2.83 5.75 11.77
CA ALA A 77 2.41 4.37 11.74
C ALA A 77 3.62 3.42 11.73
N THR A 78 3.49 2.32 12.47
CA THR A 78 4.46 1.23 12.43
C THR A 78 4.40 0.51 11.08
N PRO A 79 5.45 -0.24 10.69
CA PRO A 79 5.47 -0.98 9.42
C PRO A 79 4.20 -1.80 9.13
N ASP A 80 3.62 -2.46 10.15
CA ASP A 80 2.39 -3.26 10.05
C ASP A 80 1.09 -2.43 9.83
N GLN A 81 1.20 -1.11 9.92
CA GLN A 81 0.07 -0.17 9.85
C GLN A 81 0.10 0.70 8.59
N ARG A 82 1.07 0.52 7.69
CA ARG A 82 1.22 1.28 6.44
C ARG A 82 1.82 0.41 5.34
N LEU A 83 2.15 1.03 4.21
CA LEU A 83 2.95 0.39 3.17
C LEU A 83 4.40 0.28 3.67
N ASP A 84 5.00 -0.87 3.47
CA ASP A 84 6.35 -1.20 3.91
C ASP A 84 7.08 -2.10 2.88
N PRO A 85 8.43 -2.08 2.79
CA PRO A 85 9.15 -2.94 1.87
C PRO A 85 8.90 -4.44 2.10
N SER A 86 8.54 -4.86 3.31
CA SER A 86 8.24 -6.26 3.61
C SER A 86 6.91 -6.78 3.03
N ASP A 87 6.06 -5.91 2.48
CA ASP A 87 4.74 -6.27 1.98
C ASP A 87 4.76 -7.01 0.63
N ALA A 88 5.88 -6.99 -0.09
CA ALA A 88 6.04 -7.72 -1.35
C ALA A 88 7.51 -8.09 -1.59
N MET A 89 7.75 -8.96 -2.57
CA MET A 89 9.09 -9.29 -3.04
C MET A 89 9.83 -8.05 -3.57
N PHE A 90 9.09 -7.08 -4.10
CA PHE A 90 9.61 -5.79 -4.49
C PHE A 90 8.57 -4.70 -4.28
N VAL A 91 9.01 -3.55 -3.77
CA VAL A 91 8.15 -2.40 -3.50
C VAL A 91 8.83 -1.16 -4.06
N ASP A 92 8.19 -0.50 -5.02
CA ASP A 92 8.63 0.78 -5.56
C ASP A 92 7.63 1.89 -5.20
N VAL A 93 8.12 3.03 -4.72
CA VAL A 93 7.27 4.14 -4.29
C VAL A 93 7.62 5.38 -5.09
N LEU A 94 6.61 6.05 -5.64
CA LEU A 94 6.74 7.35 -6.29
C LEU A 94 6.14 8.41 -5.38
N HIS A 95 6.95 9.37 -4.95
CA HIS A 95 6.54 10.50 -4.12
C HIS A 95 6.36 11.75 -4.98
N THR A 96 5.19 12.38 -4.91
CA THR A 96 4.86 13.58 -5.70
C THR A 96 4.35 14.76 -4.88
N ASP A 97 3.82 14.54 -3.67
CA ASP A 97 3.26 15.60 -2.82
C ASP A 97 3.65 15.44 -1.33
N MET A 98 4.91 15.10 -1.05
CA MET A 98 5.43 14.92 0.31
C MET A 98 5.32 16.16 1.21
N ASN A 99 5.18 17.33 0.62
CA ASN A 99 5.08 18.59 1.36
C ASN A 99 3.68 18.91 1.86
N SER A 100 2.67 18.17 1.39
CA SER A 100 1.28 18.35 1.81
C SER A 100 0.68 17.02 2.27
N PHE A 101 0.21 16.17 1.36
CA PHE A 101 -0.57 14.97 1.72
C PHE A 101 0.17 13.64 1.56
N GLY A 102 1.36 13.64 0.95
CA GLY A 102 2.19 12.46 0.75
C GLY A 102 2.97 12.05 2.00
N LEU A 103 3.21 10.75 2.14
CA LEU A 103 3.99 10.15 3.23
C LEU A 103 5.48 10.39 3.01
N ARG A 104 6.13 11.05 3.98
CA ARG A 104 7.56 11.39 3.91
C ARG A 104 8.45 10.25 4.37
N GLY A 105 9.54 9.99 3.64
CA GLY A 105 10.57 9.01 4.01
C GLY A 105 10.64 7.84 3.03
N ALA A 106 11.49 6.87 3.31
CA ALA A 106 11.64 5.67 2.49
C ALA A 106 10.67 4.57 2.95
N HIS A 107 9.82 4.12 2.04
CA HIS A 107 8.75 3.15 2.29
C HIS A 107 8.75 1.99 1.29
N GLY A 108 9.64 2.03 0.29
CA GLY A 108 9.86 0.94 -0.66
C GLY A 108 11.26 0.36 -0.52
N HIS A 109 11.51 -0.66 -1.36
CA HIS A 109 12.87 -1.06 -1.70
C HIS A 109 13.56 0.03 -2.52
N ILE A 110 12.79 0.73 -3.35
CA ILE A 110 13.21 1.91 -4.10
C ILE A 110 12.14 3.00 -3.93
N ASP A 111 12.58 4.20 -3.58
CA ASP A 111 11.74 5.39 -3.48
C ASP A 111 12.21 6.43 -4.52
N PHE A 112 11.29 6.89 -5.36
CA PHE A 112 11.48 7.93 -6.35
C PHE A 112 10.85 9.23 -5.85
N TYR A 113 11.63 10.31 -5.80
CA TYR A 113 11.18 11.62 -5.36
C TYR A 113 11.07 12.57 -6.55
N ALA A 114 9.85 12.70 -7.08
CA ALA A 114 9.62 13.57 -8.22
C ALA A 114 9.70 15.03 -7.77
N ASN A 115 10.62 15.79 -8.39
CA ASN A 115 10.87 17.21 -8.11
C ASN A 115 11.48 17.54 -6.74
N GLY A 116 11.95 16.54 -5.97
CA GLY A 116 12.73 16.74 -4.73
C GLY A 116 11.91 16.61 -3.46
#